data_AF-A0A316LBG8-F1
#
_entry.id   AF-A0A316LBG8-F1
#
_cell.length_a   1.000
_cell.length_b   1.000
_cell.length_c   1.000
_cell.angle_alpha   90.00
_cell.angle_beta   90.00
_cell.angle_gamma   90.00
#
_symmetry.space_group_name_H-M   'P 1'
#
loop_
_entity.id
_entity.type
_entity.pdbx_description
1 polymer ?
#
loop_
_entity_poly.entity_id
_entity_poly.type
_entity_poly.pdbx_seq_one_letter_code
_entity_poly.pdbx_strand_id
1 'polypeptide(L)'
;MKNSIFGGIVSLTICGVIFAILCVTDVINFGKTNNTNNPTTKDNLICKTTKKIGETNYNLSIYNTGKTSVLIMEANGTHLTSVILDLINFDEKMCKEILSGDLKRTFISEDKYYNYFLYTLPNDRLLIIKGDKSDKYFSLVLDLDYDYQYGIVNYDKLNNYTDSDVKTINTFIVKDNHLYEYNDQITVYEYIYEFKDNNYTKTQTNNLYYCVAGCKS
;
A
#
# COMPACT_ATOMS: atom_id res chain seq x y z
N MET A 1 -50.59 -0.42 12.36
CA MET A 1 -49.34 -0.46 11.56
C MET A 1 -49.53 0.12 10.15
N LYS A 2 -49.96 1.38 10.00
CA LYS A 2 -49.99 2.09 8.70
C LYS A 2 -49.23 3.43 8.71
N ASN A 3 -48.85 3.93 9.89
CA ASN A 3 -48.27 5.26 10.05
C ASN A 3 -46.73 5.28 10.08
N SER A 4 -46.07 4.14 10.21
CA SER A 4 -44.59 4.06 10.26
C SER A 4 -43.95 3.99 8.86
N ILE A 5 -44.65 3.39 7.88
CA ILE A 5 -44.15 3.29 6.49
C ILE A 5 -44.30 4.64 5.77
N PHE A 6 -45.37 5.40 6.04
CA PHE A 6 -45.54 6.75 5.51
C PHE A 6 -44.50 7.74 6.04
N GLY A 7 -44.08 7.62 7.31
CA GLY A 7 -43.02 8.47 7.87
C GLY A 7 -41.66 8.30 7.17
N GLY A 8 -41.28 7.06 6.85
CA GLY A 8 -40.02 6.76 6.16
C GLY A 8 -40.00 7.20 4.69
N ILE A 9 -41.13 7.09 3.99
CA ILE A 9 -41.24 7.54 2.59
C ILE A 9 -41.23 9.08 2.53
N VAL A 10 -41.93 9.75 3.44
CA VAL A 10 -41.97 11.22 3.48
C VAL A 10 -40.59 11.80 3.86
N SER A 11 -39.81 11.15 4.75
CA SER A 11 -38.46 11.64 5.08
C SER A 11 -37.46 11.47 3.94
N LEU A 12 -37.50 10.35 3.20
CA LEU A 12 -36.63 10.10 2.03
C LEU A 12 -36.93 11.08 0.89
N THR A 13 -38.21 11.39 0.68
CA THR A 13 -38.61 12.32 -0.39
C THR A 13 -38.24 13.76 -0.05
N ILE A 14 -38.38 14.18 1.22
CA ILE A 14 -37.97 15.51 1.68
C ILE A 14 -36.43 15.67 1.64
N CYS A 15 -35.66 14.64 2.01
CA CYS A 15 -34.20 14.68 1.87
C CYS A 15 -33.76 14.80 0.40
N GLY A 16 -34.38 14.07 -0.52
CA GLY A 16 -34.07 14.15 -1.96
C GLY A 16 -34.40 15.51 -2.57
N VAL A 17 -35.51 16.13 -2.17
CA VAL A 17 -35.92 17.46 -2.66
C VAL A 17 -35.05 18.57 -2.08
N ILE A 18 -34.64 18.50 -0.81
CA ILE A 18 -33.69 19.45 -0.22
C ILE A 18 -32.32 19.33 -0.89
N PHE A 19 -31.85 18.11 -1.18
CA PHE A 19 -30.58 17.90 -1.90
C PHE A 19 -30.63 18.45 -3.33
N ALA A 20 -31.74 18.23 -4.04
CA ALA A 20 -31.94 18.77 -5.38
C ALA A 20 -32.01 20.31 -5.39
N ILE A 21 -32.69 20.92 -4.42
CA ILE A 21 -32.73 22.38 -4.28
C ILE A 21 -31.33 22.93 -3.96
N LEU A 22 -30.59 22.31 -3.03
CA LEU A 22 -29.22 22.73 -2.70
C LEU A 22 -28.21 22.60 -3.85
N CYS A 23 -28.43 21.65 -4.78
CA CYS A 23 -27.65 21.52 -6.02
C CYS A 23 -28.01 22.58 -7.08
N VAL A 24 -29.25 23.10 -7.06
CA VAL A 24 -29.72 24.11 -8.04
C VAL A 24 -29.52 25.54 -7.54
N THR A 25 -29.44 25.74 -6.21
CA THR A 25 -29.27 27.07 -5.59
C THR A 25 -27.81 27.45 -5.30
N ASP A 26 -26.81 26.75 -5.83
CA ASP A 26 -25.36 27.01 -5.65
C ASP A 26 -24.91 27.15 -4.17
N VAL A 27 -25.71 26.67 -3.20
CA VAL A 27 -25.36 26.71 -1.76
C VAL A 27 -24.35 25.60 -1.42
N ILE A 28 -24.40 24.48 -2.15
CA ILE A 28 -23.34 23.48 -2.18
C ILE A 28 -22.60 23.64 -3.49
N ASN A 29 -21.58 24.48 -3.47
CA ASN A 29 -20.60 24.54 -4.55
C ASN A 29 -19.69 23.30 -4.40
N PHE A 30 -20.01 22.19 -5.06
CA PHE A 30 -18.96 21.25 -5.45
C PHE A 30 -18.08 22.04 -6.39
N GLY A 31 -17.04 22.67 -5.82
CA GLY A 31 -16.19 23.59 -6.52
C GLY A 31 -15.79 23.00 -7.86
N LYS A 32 -16.48 23.45 -8.91
CA LYS A 32 -15.88 23.61 -10.22
C LYS A 32 -14.91 24.76 -10.01
N THR A 33 -13.75 24.45 -9.46
CA THR A 33 -12.60 25.34 -9.50
C THR A 33 -12.25 25.48 -10.97
N ASN A 34 -12.90 26.44 -11.64
CA ASN A 34 -12.26 27.19 -12.71
C ASN A 34 -11.15 28.03 -12.06
N ASN A 35 -10.09 27.35 -11.62
CA ASN A 35 -8.80 27.98 -11.55
C ASN A 35 -8.23 27.87 -12.96
N THR A 36 -7.96 29.01 -13.58
CA THR A 36 -7.19 29.15 -14.83
C THR A 36 -5.74 28.68 -14.72
N ASN A 37 -5.46 27.77 -13.79
CA ASN A 37 -4.27 26.93 -13.70
C ASN A 37 -4.78 25.53 -13.33
N ASN A 38 -5.40 24.84 -14.28
CA ASN A 38 -5.33 23.38 -14.27
C ASN A 38 -3.97 23.10 -14.93
N PRO A 39 -2.87 22.90 -14.18
CA PRO A 39 -1.71 22.27 -14.79
C PRO A 39 -2.24 20.92 -15.23
N THR A 40 -2.42 20.76 -16.53
CA THR A 40 -2.68 19.48 -17.14
C THR A 40 -1.72 18.50 -16.50
N THR A 41 -2.22 17.42 -15.89
CA THR A 41 -1.42 16.37 -15.24
C THR A 41 -0.32 15.79 -16.15
N LYS A 42 -0.35 16.10 -17.45
CA LYS A 42 0.73 15.87 -18.41
C LYS A 42 2.02 16.68 -18.17
N ASP A 43 1.95 17.90 -17.66
CA ASP A 43 3.12 18.80 -17.63
C ASP A 43 4.10 18.51 -16.48
N ASN A 44 3.67 17.67 -15.54
CA ASN A 44 4.47 17.25 -14.39
C ASN A 44 4.94 15.79 -14.47
N LEU A 45 4.58 15.05 -15.53
CA LEU A 45 5.01 13.67 -15.71
C LEU A 45 6.51 13.64 -16.04
N ILE A 46 7.30 12.95 -15.23
CA ILE A 46 8.74 12.81 -15.42
C ILE A 46 9.02 11.61 -16.34
N CYS A 47 8.54 10.43 -15.95
CA CYS A 47 8.61 9.24 -16.78
C CYS A 47 7.53 8.24 -16.39
N LYS A 48 7.28 7.25 -17.25
CA LYS A 48 6.33 6.17 -17.01
C LYS A 48 6.78 4.87 -17.65
N THR A 49 6.29 3.76 -17.15
CA THR A 49 6.47 2.43 -17.72
C THR A 49 5.21 1.58 -17.50
N THR A 50 5.09 0.48 -18.23
CA THR A 50 4.07 -0.53 -18.00
C THR A 50 4.76 -1.85 -17.67
N LYS A 51 4.37 -2.46 -16.56
CA LYS A 51 4.83 -3.79 -16.14
C LYS A 51 3.64 -4.75 -16.09
N LYS A 52 3.88 -6.03 -16.36
CA LYS A 52 2.83 -7.04 -16.40
C LYS A 52 3.09 -8.11 -15.35
N ILE A 53 2.09 -8.40 -14.54
CA ILE A 53 2.12 -9.54 -13.60
C ILE A 53 0.89 -10.40 -13.87
N GLY A 54 1.12 -11.64 -14.31
CA GLY A 54 0.06 -12.51 -14.80
C GLY A 54 -0.68 -11.84 -15.97
N GLU A 55 -2.00 -11.68 -15.83
CA GLU A 55 -2.84 -11.03 -16.85
C GLU A 55 -3.02 -9.52 -16.63
N THR A 56 -2.55 -8.97 -15.51
CA THR A 56 -2.77 -7.57 -15.13
C THR A 56 -1.63 -6.68 -15.62
N ASN A 57 -1.98 -5.58 -16.30
CA ASN A 57 -1.04 -4.53 -16.67
C ASN A 57 -1.04 -3.44 -15.60
N TYR A 58 0.14 -3.11 -15.11
CA TYR A 58 0.39 -2.04 -14.14
C TYR A 58 1.09 -0.88 -14.83
N ASN A 59 0.42 0.26 -14.89
CA ASN A 59 1.02 1.51 -15.35
C ASN A 59 1.64 2.21 -14.15
N LEU A 60 2.95 2.44 -14.23
CA LEU A 60 3.74 3.11 -13.21
C LEU A 60 4.17 4.45 -13.79
N SER A 61 3.88 5.54 -13.10
CA SER A 61 4.20 6.90 -13.56
C SER A 61 4.75 7.71 -12.40
N ILE A 62 5.83 8.46 -12.62
CA ILE A 62 6.39 9.36 -11.60
C ILE A 62 6.14 10.81 -12.02
N TYR A 63 5.57 11.58 -11.10
CA TYR A 63 5.23 12.99 -11.29
C TYR A 63 6.04 13.89 -10.35
N ASN A 64 6.40 15.08 -10.84
CA ASN A 64 6.95 16.14 -10.02
C ASN A 64 5.82 16.96 -9.40
N THR A 65 5.85 17.20 -8.09
CA THR A 65 4.87 18.05 -7.38
C THR A 65 5.40 19.46 -7.09
N GLY A 66 6.61 19.78 -7.56
CA GLY A 66 7.35 21.00 -7.28
C GLY A 66 8.14 20.95 -5.97
N LYS A 67 7.79 20.07 -5.03
CA LYS A 67 8.49 19.88 -3.75
C LYS A 67 9.08 18.48 -3.58
N THR A 68 8.39 17.48 -4.12
CA THR A 68 8.75 16.07 -4.04
C THR A 68 8.32 15.36 -5.33
N SER A 69 8.73 14.11 -5.51
CA SER A 69 8.26 13.27 -6.60
C SER A 69 7.27 12.23 -6.07
N VAL A 70 6.30 11.83 -6.89
CA VAL A 70 5.29 10.84 -6.50
C VAL A 70 5.23 9.73 -7.55
N LEU A 71 5.43 8.50 -7.12
CA LEU A 71 5.17 7.30 -7.91
C LEU A 71 3.69 6.92 -7.80
N ILE A 72 3.01 6.89 -8.93
CA ILE A 72 1.63 6.43 -9.05
C ILE A 72 1.65 5.05 -9.71
N MET A 73 0.93 4.10 -9.12
CA MET A 73 0.67 2.79 -9.70
C MET A 73 -0.82 2.64 -10.00
N GLU A 74 -1.14 2.27 -11.23
CA GLU A 74 -2.48 1.97 -11.70
C GLU A 74 -2.53 0.53 -12.24
N ALA A 75 -3.61 -0.20 -11.97
CA ALA A 75 -3.86 -1.51 -12.58
C ALA A 75 -5.10 -1.44 -13.44
N ASN A 76 -4.99 -1.84 -14.71
CA ASN A 76 -6.10 -1.82 -15.67
C ASN A 76 -6.85 -0.47 -15.74
N GLY A 77 -6.12 0.65 -15.59
CA GLY A 77 -6.69 2.00 -15.60
C GLY A 77 -7.34 2.46 -14.29
N THR A 78 -7.26 1.66 -13.22
CA THR A 78 -7.71 2.05 -11.87
C THR A 78 -6.51 2.43 -11.02
N HIS A 79 -6.59 3.60 -10.38
CA HIS A 79 -5.58 4.05 -9.41
C HIS A 79 -5.49 3.07 -8.23
N LEU A 80 -4.28 2.57 -7.93
CA LEU A 80 -4.06 1.68 -6.80
C LEU A 80 -3.45 2.39 -5.59
N THR A 81 -2.39 3.16 -5.84
CA THR A 81 -1.63 3.82 -4.78
C THR A 81 -0.77 4.95 -5.33
N SER A 82 -0.42 5.86 -4.44
CA SER A 82 0.57 6.92 -4.64
C SER A 82 1.62 6.84 -3.54
N VAL A 83 2.88 6.83 -3.92
CA VAL A 83 4.02 6.75 -3.02
C VAL A 83 4.86 8.01 -3.18
N ILE A 84 5.12 8.71 -2.09
CA ILE A 84 6.02 9.86 -2.08
C ILE A 84 7.46 9.35 -2.14
N LEU A 85 8.22 9.88 -3.11
CA LEU A 85 9.65 9.69 -3.27
C LEU A 85 10.32 10.98 -2.79
N ASP A 86 10.80 11.02 -1.55
CA ASP A 86 11.44 12.19 -0.92
C ASP A 86 12.83 12.50 -1.52
N LEU A 87 12.88 12.67 -2.84
CA LEU A 87 14.08 12.86 -3.65
C LEU A 87 14.12 14.30 -4.16
N ILE A 88 15.12 15.05 -3.71
CA ILE A 88 15.44 16.40 -4.18
C ILE A 88 16.27 16.27 -5.47
N ASN A 89 16.02 17.09 -6.48
CA ASN A 89 16.66 17.06 -7.82
C ASN A 89 16.41 15.78 -8.64
N PHE A 90 15.18 15.26 -8.56
CA PHE A 90 14.77 14.08 -9.31
C PHE A 90 14.57 14.38 -10.81
N ASP A 91 15.35 13.71 -11.67
CA ASP A 91 15.33 13.90 -13.12
C ASP A 91 14.83 12.66 -13.90
N GLU A 92 14.74 12.79 -15.23
CA GLU A 92 14.25 11.71 -16.08
C GLU A 92 15.16 10.47 -16.06
N LYS A 93 16.48 10.63 -15.84
CA LYS A 93 17.42 9.52 -15.78
C LYS A 93 17.19 8.70 -14.51
N MET A 94 17.15 9.36 -13.36
CA MET A 94 16.83 8.73 -12.08
C MET A 94 15.44 8.07 -12.12
N CYS A 95 14.47 8.72 -12.76
CA CYS A 95 13.14 8.17 -12.96
C CYS A 95 13.16 6.84 -13.72
N LYS A 96 13.90 6.77 -14.82
CA LYS A 96 14.05 5.53 -15.61
C LYS A 96 14.79 4.45 -14.84
N GLU A 97 15.79 4.81 -14.05
CA GLU A 97 16.50 3.87 -13.18
C GLU A 97 15.54 3.26 -12.14
N ILE A 98 14.75 4.07 -11.43
CA ILE A 98 13.73 3.57 -10.51
C ILE A 98 12.73 2.67 -11.23
N LEU A 99 12.12 3.13 -12.32
CA LEU A 99 11.09 2.36 -13.02
C LEU A 99 11.65 1.12 -13.74
N SER A 100 12.98 0.99 -13.88
CA SER A 100 13.62 -0.22 -14.38
C SER A 100 13.55 -1.37 -13.38
N GLY A 101 13.52 -1.08 -12.07
CA GLY A 101 13.44 -2.06 -10.99
C GLY A 101 12.22 -2.97 -11.08
N ASP A 102 12.26 -4.13 -10.43
CA ASP A 102 11.20 -5.13 -10.55
C ASP A 102 9.90 -4.68 -9.89
N LEU A 103 8.77 -5.04 -10.50
CA LEU A 103 7.47 -5.03 -9.82
C LEU A 103 7.11 -6.48 -9.50
N LYS A 104 7.08 -6.83 -8.22
CA LYS A 104 6.77 -8.19 -7.76
C LYS A 104 5.47 -8.20 -6.97
N ARG A 105 4.77 -9.33 -7.03
CA ARG A 105 3.54 -9.57 -6.27
C ARG A 105 3.57 -10.98 -5.70
N THR A 106 3.40 -11.09 -4.39
CA THR A 106 3.38 -12.35 -3.65
C THR A 106 2.03 -12.48 -2.96
N PHE A 107 1.35 -13.62 -3.16
CA PHE A 107 0.12 -13.93 -2.43
C PHE A 107 0.42 -14.18 -0.95
N ILE A 108 -0.35 -13.56 -0.06
CA ILE A 108 -0.24 -13.75 1.38
C ILE A 108 -1.35 -14.68 1.85
N SER A 109 -2.59 -14.22 1.77
CA SER A 109 -3.76 -14.90 2.29
C SER A 109 -5.02 -14.43 1.57
N GLU A 110 -6.15 -15.03 1.90
CA GLU A 110 -7.47 -14.63 1.39
C GLU A 110 -8.53 -14.69 2.49
N ASP A 111 -9.57 -13.90 2.32
CA ASP A 111 -10.81 -14.03 3.08
C ASP A 111 -11.99 -14.29 2.12
N LYS A 112 -13.23 -14.09 2.59
CA LYS A 112 -14.42 -14.31 1.78
C LYS A 112 -14.50 -13.39 0.54
N TYR A 113 -14.01 -12.16 0.63
CA TYR A 113 -14.19 -11.12 -0.38
C TYR A 113 -12.89 -10.72 -1.09
N TYR A 114 -11.74 -10.89 -0.43
CA TYR A 114 -10.46 -10.32 -0.86
C TYR A 114 -9.34 -11.36 -0.91
N ASN A 115 -8.42 -11.13 -1.85
CA ASN A 115 -7.08 -11.71 -1.84
C ASN A 115 -6.09 -10.63 -1.40
N TYR A 116 -5.19 -10.97 -0.48
CA TYR A 116 -4.17 -10.05 0.05
C TYR A 116 -2.80 -10.38 -0.54
N PHE A 117 -2.11 -9.35 -1.02
CA PHE A 117 -0.82 -9.50 -1.67
C PHE A 117 0.21 -8.53 -1.10
N LEU A 118 1.45 -9.01 -1.00
CA LEU A 118 2.63 -8.17 -0.82
C LEU A 118 3.11 -7.75 -2.21
N TYR A 119 3.18 -6.45 -2.46
CA TYR A 119 3.80 -5.87 -3.64
C TYR A 119 5.17 -5.30 -3.28
N THR A 120 6.16 -5.62 -4.10
CA THR A 120 7.45 -4.91 -4.12
C THR A 120 7.44 -4.01 -5.34
N LEU A 121 7.48 -2.70 -5.11
CA LEU A 121 7.53 -1.69 -6.15
C LEU A 121 8.94 -1.58 -6.76
N PRO A 122 9.09 -0.96 -7.95
CA PRO A 122 10.39 -0.79 -8.60
C PRO A 122 11.43 -0.01 -7.78
N ASN A 123 10.99 0.78 -6.80
CA ASN A 123 11.86 1.47 -5.85
C ASN A 123 12.09 0.67 -4.56
N ASP A 124 11.82 -0.65 -4.55
CA ASP A 124 11.93 -1.57 -3.42
C ASP A 124 10.96 -1.32 -2.24
N ARG A 125 10.05 -0.35 -2.36
CA ARG A 125 9.01 -0.13 -1.35
C ARG A 125 8.01 -1.28 -1.35
N LEU A 126 7.63 -1.73 -0.16
CA LEU A 126 6.71 -2.81 0.10
C LEU A 126 5.33 -2.30 0.48
N LEU A 127 4.31 -2.81 -0.21
CA LEU A 127 2.92 -2.43 0.03
C LEU A 127 2.05 -3.68 0.17
N ILE A 128 1.09 -3.64 1.09
CA ILE A 128 0.01 -4.60 1.14
C ILE A 128 -1.17 -4.05 0.38
N ILE A 129 -1.56 -4.75 -0.68
CA ILE A 129 -2.69 -4.40 -1.52
C ILE A 129 -3.63 -5.59 -1.54
N LYS A 130 -4.90 -5.31 -1.32
CA LYS A 130 -5.96 -6.31 -1.49
C LYS A 130 -6.59 -6.18 -2.87
N GLY A 131 -7.02 -7.30 -3.43
CA GLY A 131 -7.84 -7.37 -4.63
C GLY A 131 -9.19 -8.02 -4.33
N ASP A 132 -10.28 -7.38 -4.72
CA ASP A 132 -11.64 -7.91 -4.64
C ASP A 132 -11.82 -9.08 -5.62
N LYS A 133 -12.45 -10.15 -5.16
CA LYS A 133 -12.67 -11.38 -5.95
C LYS A 133 -13.76 -11.22 -7.01
N SER A 134 -14.68 -10.27 -6.84
CA SER A 134 -15.87 -10.09 -7.68
C SER A 134 -15.67 -9.10 -8.82
N ASP A 135 -15.05 -7.95 -8.56
CA ASP A 135 -14.92 -6.86 -9.52
C ASP A 135 -13.47 -6.52 -9.88
N LYS A 136 -12.49 -7.26 -9.31
CA LYS A 136 -11.05 -7.08 -9.51
C LYS A 136 -10.58 -5.65 -9.16
N TYR A 137 -11.30 -4.96 -8.28
CA TYR A 137 -10.84 -3.71 -7.70
C TYR A 137 -9.69 -3.97 -6.74
N PHE A 138 -8.67 -3.10 -6.72
CA PHE A 138 -7.58 -3.20 -5.74
C PHE A 138 -7.49 -1.95 -4.88
N SER A 139 -7.07 -2.12 -3.64
CA SER A 139 -6.87 -1.02 -2.69
C SER A 139 -5.69 -1.28 -1.77
N LEU A 140 -4.98 -0.20 -1.43
CA LEU A 140 -3.92 -0.22 -0.42
C LEU A 140 -4.50 -0.53 0.96
N VAL A 141 -3.88 -1.46 1.66
CA VAL A 141 -4.20 -1.83 3.05
C VAL A 141 -3.14 -1.29 4.00
N LEU A 142 -1.87 -1.45 3.66
CA LEU A 142 -0.75 -1.08 4.52
C LEU A 142 0.48 -0.72 3.69
N ASP A 143 1.18 0.33 4.10
CA ASP A 143 2.50 0.71 3.56
C ASP A 143 3.56 0.24 4.56
N LEU A 144 4.42 -0.68 4.12
CA LEU A 144 5.43 -1.32 4.95
C LEU A 144 6.82 -0.66 4.81
N ASP A 145 6.92 0.40 4.02
CA ASP A 145 8.17 1.07 3.69
C ASP A 145 9.17 0.14 2.99
N TYR A 146 10.41 -0.01 3.46
CA TYR A 146 11.44 -0.81 2.79
C TYR A 146 11.75 -2.11 3.54
N ASP A 147 12.16 -3.13 2.79
CA ASP A 147 12.69 -4.36 3.36
C ASP A 147 14.18 -4.20 3.67
N TYR A 148 14.60 -4.63 4.85
CA TYR A 148 16.00 -4.71 5.23
C TYR A 148 16.38 -6.15 5.53
N GLN A 149 17.58 -6.53 5.08
CA GLN A 149 18.15 -7.84 5.33
C GLN A 149 19.22 -7.76 6.43
N TYR A 150 19.14 -8.65 7.42
CA TYR A 150 20.06 -8.68 8.55
C TYR A 150 20.22 -10.10 9.11
N GLY A 151 21.21 -10.29 9.97
CA GLY A 151 21.56 -11.57 10.58
C GLY A 151 21.00 -11.71 11.99
N ILE A 152 20.28 -12.80 12.25
CA ILE A 152 19.68 -13.10 13.55
C ILE A 152 20.11 -14.47 14.06
N VAL A 153 20.06 -14.64 15.38
CA VAL A 153 20.13 -15.93 16.08
C VAL A 153 18.96 -16.04 17.05
N ASN A 154 18.55 -17.25 17.42
CA ASN A 154 17.58 -17.42 18.50
C ASN A 154 18.15 -16.81 19.80
N TYR A 155 17.30 -16.15 20.57
CA TYR A 155 17.75 -15.38 21.73
C TYR A 155 18.42 -16.24 22.83
N ASP A 156 18.03 -17.50 22.95
CA ASP A 156 18.64 -18.49 23.86
C ASP A 156 20.11 -18.80 23.53
N LYS A 157 20.55 -18.53 22.30
CA LYS A 157 21.93 -18.74 21.84
C LYS A 157 22.80 -17.49 21.87
N LEU A 158 22.31 -16.35 22.35
CA LEU A 158 23.01 -15.05 22.31
C LEU A 158 24.49 -15.12 22.73
N ASN A 159 24.80 -15.84 23.81
CA ASN A 159 26.16 -15.90 24.36
C ASN A 159 27.01 -17.09 23.86
N ASN A 160 26.48 -17.94 22.98
CA ASN A 160 27.14 -19.19 22.57
C ASN A 160 26.74 -19.65 21.15
N TYR A 161 26.47 -18.70 20.25
CA TYR A 161 26.19 -19.03 18.86
C TYR A 161 27.49 -19.21 18.07
N THR A 162 27.41 -20.00 17.01
CA THR A 162 28.44 -20.16 15.99
C THR A 162 27.95 -19.55 14.67
N ASP A 163 28.84 -19.35 13.70
CA ASP A 163 28.48 -18.80 12.39
C ASP A 163 27.36 -19.60 11.70
N SER A 164 27.28 -20.91 11.92
CA SER A 164 26.21 -21.75 11.35
C SER A 164 24.84 -21.54 11.99
N ASP A 165 24.77 -20.89 13.15
CA ASP A 165 23.52 -20.55 13.82
C ASP A 165 22.91 -19.25 13.27
N VAL A 166 23.71 -18.42 12.60
CA VAL A 166 23.29 -17.13 12.06
C VAL A 166 22.38 -17.35 10.86
N LYS A 167 21.17 -16.82 10.93
CA LYS A 167 20.19 -16.83 9.85
C LYS A 167 20.08 -15.44 9.26
N THR A 168 20.23 -15.34 7.96
CA THR A 168 19.86 -14.13 7.22
C THR A 168 18.34 -14.06 7.12
N ILE A 169 17.77 -12.96 7.56
CA ILE A 169 16.32 -12.70 7.56
C ILE A 169 16.04 -11.37 6.87
N ASN A 170 14.90 -11.29 6.21
CA ASN A 170 14.34 -10.04 5.75
C ASN A 170 13.36 -9.51 6.80
N THR A 171 13.18 -8.19 6.84
CA THR A 171 12.22 -7.53 7.76
C THR A 171 10.82 -8.09 7.53
N PHE A 172 10.45 -8.30 6.27
CA PHE A 172 9.14 -8.85 5.90
C PHE A 172 9.28 -10.16 5.13
N ILE A 173 8.56 -11.20 5.60
CA ILE A 173 8.57 -12.52 4.94
C ILE A 173 7.15 -13.04 4.82
N VAL A 174 6.80 -13.51 3.63
CA VAL A 174 5.57 -14.28 3.42
C VAL A 174 5.89 -15.77 3.52
N LYS A 175 5.32 -16.45 4.51
CA LYS A 175 5.43 -17.91 4.70
C LYS A 175 4.15 -18.44 5.31
N ASP A 176 3.80 -19.69 5.03
CA ASP A 176 2.65 -20.38 5.62
C ASP A 176 1.33 -19.59 5.54
N ASN A 177 1.10 -18.92 4.40
CA ASN A 177 -0.05 -18.04 4.15
C ASN A 177 -0.19 -16.85 5.12
N HIS A 178 0.91 -16.40 5.72
CA HIS A 178 0.94 -15.23 6.58
C HIS A 178 2.09 -14.31 6.19
N LEU A 179 1.95 -13.03 6.53
CA LEU A 179 3.04 -12.09 6.52
C LEU A 179 3.64 -12.02 7.92
N TYR A 180 4.94 -12.18 8.00
CA TYR A 180 5.72 -12.01 9.20
C TYR A 180 6.52 -10.72 9.09
N GLU A 181 6.64 -10.00 10.21
CA GLU A 181 7.57 -8.91 10.39
C GLU A 181 8.54 -9.25 11.51
N TYR A 182 9.83 -9.03 11.25
CA TYR A 182 10.89 -9.04 12.22
C TYR A 182 11.35 -7.58 12.36
N ASN A 183 11.25 -7.00 13.55
CA ASN A 183 11.76 -5.63 13.74
C ASN A 183 13.28 -5.62 13.61
N ASP A 184 13.83 -4.55 13.06
CA ASP A 184 15.26 -4.40 12.75
C ASP A 184 16.09 -3.85 13.92
N GLN A 185 15.68 -4.13 15.15
CA GLN A 185 16.34 -3.69 16.38
C GLN A 185 17.30 -4.76 16.93
N ILE A 186 18.08 -4.43 17.96
CA ILE A 186 18.99 -5.38 18.64
C ILE A 186 18.25 -6.61 19.15
N THR A 187 17.12 -6.39 19.84
CA THR A 187 16.20 -7.47 20.22
C THR A 187 15.12 -7.57 19.15
N VAL A 188 15.08 -8.71 18.48
CA VAL A 188 14.22 -8.95 17.33
C VAL A 188 13.00 -9.76 17.76
N TYR A 189 11.85 -9.10 17.80
CA TYR A 189 10.53 -9.66 17.95
C TYR A 189 9.93 -10.03 16.59
N GLU A 190 9.31 -11.20 16.54
CA GLU A 190 8.55 -11.64 15.37
C GLU A 190 7.06 -11.35 15.57
N TYR A 191 6.46 -10.70 14.58
CA TYR A 191 5.05 -10.40 14.51
C TYR A 191 4.41 -11.12 13.32
N ILE A 192 3.17 -11.56 13.48
CA ILE A 192 2.33 -12.12 12.43
C ILE A 192 1.23 -11.13 12.10
N TYR A 193 0.98 -10.95 10.80
CA TYR A 193 -0.15 -10.20 10.29
C TYR A 193 -1.25 -11.17 9.82
N GLU A 194 -2.46 -10.94 10.33
CA GLU A 194 -3.67 -11.57 9.83
C GLU A 194 -4.53 -10.52 9.12
N PHE A 195 -4.87 -10.78 7.86
CA PHE A 195 -5.66 -9.86 7.03
C PHE A 195 -7.08 -10.37 6.88
N LYS A 196 -8.06 -9.51 7.16
CA LYS A 196 -9.49 -9.85 7.09
C LYS A 196 -10.38 -8.62 6.99
N ASP A 197 -11.44 -8.70 6.19
CA ASP A 197 -12.53 -7.72 6.13
C ASP A 197 -12.03 -6.27 5.94
N ASN A 198 -11.10 -6.07 4.98
CA ASN A 198 -10.42 -4.78 4.73
C ASN A 198 -9.47 -4.28 5.84
N ASN A 199 -9.21 -5.07 6.87
CA ASN A 199 -8.35 -4.68 7.97
C ASN A 199 -7.25 -5.72 8.21
N TYR A 200 -6.37 -5.42 9.16
CA TYR A 200 -5.36 -6.35 9.63
C TYR A 200 -5.19 -6.29 11.15
N THR A 201 -4.73 -7.41 11.71
CA THR A 201 -4.21 -7.46 13.08
C THR A 201 -2.75 -7.85 13.05
N LYS A 202 -1.93 -7.13 13.82
CA LYS A 202 -0.51 -7.43 14.04
C LYS A 202 -0.36 -8.02 15.44
N THR A 203 0.14 -9.24 15.55
CA THR A 203 0.28 -9.94 16.83
C THR A 203 1.72 -10.40 17.01
N GLN A 204 2.31 -10.06 18.15
CA GLN A 204 3.64 -10.55 18.52
C GLN A 204 3.57 -12.04 18.85
N THR A 205 4.51 -12.81 18.32
CA THR A 205 4.67 -14.23 18.64
C THR A 205 5.50 -14.42 19.91
N ASN A 206 5.63 -15.66 20.35
CA ASN A 206 6.56 -16.02 21.43
C ASN A 206 8.01 -16.21 20.93
N ASN A 207 8.26 -16.10 19.62
CA ASN A 207 9.61 -16.22 19.07
C ASN A 207 10.39 -14.93 19.33
N LEU A 208 11.62 -15.12 19.80
CA LEU A 208 12.53 -14.02 20.14
C LEU A 208 13.91 -14.32 19.58
N TYR A 209 14.49 -13.33 18.94
CA TYR A 209 15.79 -13.42 18.31
C TYR A 209 16.68 -12.26 18.77
N TYR A 210 17.97 -12.41 18.56
CA TYR A 210 18.95 -11.36 18.76
C TYR A 210 19.65 -11.06 17.44
N CYS A 211 19.78 -9.78 17.13
CA CYS A 211 20.48 -9.37 15.94
C CYS A 211 21.99 -9.36 16.13
N VAL A 212 22.70 -10.02 15.21
CA VAL A 212 24.15 -10.17 15.26
C VAL A 212 24.86 -9.48 14.09
N ALA A 213 24.14 -9.05 13.05
CA ALA A 213 24.70 -8.31 11.92
C ALA A 213 23.66 -7.48 11.19
N GLY A 214 23.97 -6.22 10.87
CA GLY A 214 23.17 -5.40 9.92
C GLY A 214 21.89 -4.76 10.44
N CYS A 215 21.57 -4.87 11.74
CA CYS A 215 20.40 -4.20 12.32
C CYS A 215 20.63 -2.73 12.61
N LYS A 216 19.53 -1.98 12.75
CA LYS A 216 19.55 -0.59 13.17
C LYS A 216 19.89 -0.51 14.66
N SER A 217 20.84 0.36 14.98
CA SER A 217 21.29 0.69 16.34
C SER A 217 20.27 1.53 17.09
#